data_AF-A0A7K9H204-F1
#
_entry.id   AF-A0A7K9H204-F1
#
_cell.length_a   1.000
_cell.length_b   1.000
_cell.length_c   1.000
_cell.angle_alpha   90.00
_cell.angle_beta   90.00
_cell.angle_gamma   90.00
#
_symmetry.space_group_name_H-M   'P 1'
#
loop_
_entity.id
_entity.type
_entity.pdbx_description
1 polymer ?
#
loop_
_entity_poly.entity_id
_entity_poly.type
_entity_poly.pdbx_seq_one_letter_code
_entity_poly.pdbx_strand_id
1 'polypeptide(L)'
;LGGIDAVEFPIKFTPKNPGSYHCQILLKSPCDIRVYEIECVVNADQADAQLEFLIPAYQTVTQEIPISNISREDWKFEAVLEGQGFHGPPVICVPVGGTVPYPLTFKPTAE
;
A
#
# COMPACT_ATOMS: atom_id res chain seq x y z
N LEU A 1 -1.50 25.42 -42.19
CA LEU A 1 -1.59 23.95 -42.19
C LEU A 1 -0.73 23.44 -41.03
N GLY A 2 -1.22 23.58 -39.80
CA GLY A 2 -0.51 23.17 -38.59
C GLY A 2 -0.92 21.74 -38.25
N GLY A 3 -0.18 20.76 -38.75
CA GLY A 3 -0.34 19.37 -38.34
C GLY A 3 0.32 19.17 -36.97
N ILE A 4 -0.34 18.38 -36.13
CA ILE A 4 0.16 18.01 -34.80
C ILE A 4 1.43 17.17 -35.00
N ASP A 5 2.60 17.69 -34.58
CA ASP A 5 3.92 17.04 -34.74
C ASP A 5 4.16 15.96 -33.66
N ALA A 6 3.09 15.25 -33.30
CA ALA A 6 3.07 14.24 -32.27
C ALA A 6 2.34 13.00 -32.78
N VAL A 7 2.94 11.84 -32.55
CA VAL A 7 2.37 10.53 -32.83
C VAL A 7 2.06 9.86 -31.51
N GLU A 8 0.86 9.28 -31.41
CA GLU A 8 0.49 8.45 -30.27
C GLU A 8 1.27 7.13 -30.29
N PHE A 9 1.84 6.77 -29.13
CA PHE A 9 2.54 5.50 -28.93
C PHE A 9 1.79 4.69 -27.88
N PRO A 10 0.88 3.78 -28.28
CA PRO A 10 0.03 3.06 -27.34
C PRO A 10 0.84 2.02 -26.55
N ILE A 11 0.74 2.07 -25.23
CA ILE A 11 1.39 1.13 -24.30
C ILE A 11 0.30 0.36 -23.56
N LYS A 12 0.48 -0.96 -23.44
CA LYS A 12 -0.37 -1.82 -22.59
C LYS A 12 0.44 -2.34 -21.42
N PHE A 13 0.00 -1.99 -20.21
CA PHE A 13 0.54 -2.52 -18.97
C PHE A 13 -0.43 -3.58 -18.41
N THR A 14 0.08 -4.80 -18.17
CA THR A 14 -0.69 -5.93 -17.61
C THR A 14 0.12 -6.58 -16.50
N PRO A 15 0.16 -5.98 -15.30
CA PRO A 15 0.85 -6.53 -14.16
C PRO A 15 0.14 -7.78 -13.64
N LYS A 16 0.92 -8.74 -13.11
CA LYS A 16 0.37 -9.95 -12.49
C LYS A 16 0.21 -9.83 -10.98
N ASN A 17 1.05 -9.02 -10.34
CA ASN A 17 1.11 -8.86 -8.90
C ASN A 17 1.30 -7.38 -8.54
N PRO A 18 1.00 -7.00 -7.29
CA PRO A 18 1.38 -5.71 -6.73
C PRO A 18 2.90 -5.50 -6.75
N GLY A 19 3.32 -4.25 -6.84
CA GLY A 19 4.73 -3.87 -6.85
C GLY A 19 5.03 -2.67 -7.75
N SER A 20 6.29 -2.22 -7.71
CA SER A 20 6.80 -1.19 -8.62
C SER A 20 7.53 -1.84 -9.81
N TYR A 21 7.19 -1.41 -11.02
CA TYR A 21 7.72 -1.91 -12.27
C TYR A 21 8.43 -0.76 -12.98
N HIS A 22 9.76 -0.86 -13.06
CA HIS A 22 10.59 0.09 -13.79
C HIS A 22 10.92 -0.48 -15.18
N CYS A 23 10.69 0.30 -16.22
CA CYS A 23 11.12 -0.07 -17.57
C CYS A 23 11.55 1.15 -18.39
N GLN A 24 12.24 0.89 -19.49
CA GLN A 24 12.70 1.92 -20.41
C GLN A 24 12.16 1.66 -21.81
N ILE A 25 11.69 2.70 -22.48
CA ILE A 25 11.38 2.69 -23.90
C ILE A 25 12.51 3.41 -24.63
N LEU A 26 13.21 2.67 -25.49
CA LEU A 26 14.23 3.20 -26.39
C LEU A 26 13.62 3.43 -27.77
N LEU A 27 13.49 4.70 -28.17
CA LEU A 27 13.16 5.08 -29.54
C LEU A 27 14.45 5.46 -30.26
N LYS A 28 14.74 4.82 -31.39
CA LYS A 28 15.96 5.05 -32.15
C LYS A 28 15.66 5.29 -33.62
N SER A 29 16.25 6.34 -34.16
CA SER A 29 16.37 6.64 -35.58
C SER A 29 17.85 6.81 -35.94
N PRO A 30 18.21 6.94 -37.23
CA PRO A 30 19.59 7.22 -37.63
C PRO A 30 20.15 8.55 -37.08
N CYS A 31 19.29 9.51 -36.74
CA CYS A 31 19.71 10.87 -36.34
C CYS A 31 19.36 11.22 -34.89
N ASP A 32 18.52 10.42 -34.22
CA ASP A 32 17.98 10.73 -32.89
C ASP A 32 17.75 9.45 -32.08
N ILE A 33 18.04 9.52 -30.78
CA ILE A 33 17.81 8.46 -29.80
C ILE A 33 17.13 9.08 -28.59
N ARG A 34 15.99 8.52 -28.19
CA ARG A 34 15.23 8.94 -27.00
C ARG A 34 15.04 7.76 -26.08
N VAL A 35 15.26 7.98 -24.78
CA VAL A 35 14.99 7.01 -23.71
C VAL A 35 13.91 7.60 -22.83
N TYR A 36 12.83 6.86 -22.64
CA TYR A 36 11.77 7.20 -21.70
C TYR A 36 11.80 6.19 -20.57
N GLU A 37 11.97 6.69 -19.35
CA GLU A 37 11.81 5.88 -18.15
C GLU A 37 10.35 5.88 -17.73
N ILE A 38 9.83 4.69 -17.44
CA ILE A 38 8.46 4.49 -17.01
C ILE A 38 8.50 3.75 -15.69
N GLU A 39 7.89 4.36 -14.68
CA GLU A 39 7.57 3.72 -13.43
C GLU A 39 6.07 3.42 -13.39
N CYS A 40 5.71 2.17 -13.15
CA CYS A 40 4.33 1.76 -12.91
C CYS A 40 4.21 1.16 -11.51
N VAL A 41 3.36 1.75 -10.68
CA VAL A 41 3.10 1.26 -9.32
C VAL A 41 1.74 0.56 -9.30
N VAL A 42 1.75 -0.70 -8.88
CA VAL A 42 0.55 -1.52 -8.70
C VAL A 42 0.36 -1.74 -7.22
N ASN A 43 -0.69 -1.13 -6.67
CA ASN A 43 -1.05 -1.36 -5.28
C ASN A 43 -1.69 -2.75 -5.15
N ALA A 44 -1.48 -3.39 -4.00
CA ALA A 44 -2.28 -4.55 -3.67
C ALA A 44 -3.75 -4.14 -3.57
N ASP A 45 -4.65 -5.02 -4.01
CA ASP A 45 -6.04 -4.92 -3.58
C ASP A 45 -6.01 -4.80 -2.06
N GLN A 46 -6.73 -3.80 -1.53
CA GLN A 46 -6.79 -3.61 -0.07
C GLN A 46 -7.17 -4.96 0.53
N ALA A 47 -6.30 -5.48 1.40
CA ALA A 47 -6.61 -6.67 2.15
C ALA A 47 -7.70 -6.29 3.14
N ASP A 48 -8.95 -6.36 2.69
CA ASP A 48 -10.13 -6.13 3.52
C ASP A 48 -10.23 -7.29 4.50
N ALA A 49 -9.67 -7.08 5.69
CA ALA A 49 -9.82 -7.97 6.83
C ALA A 49 -10.97 -7.45 7.71
N GLN A 50 -11.86 -8.34 8.11
CA GLN A 50 -12.88 -8.03 9.12
C GLN A 50 -12.42 -8.55 10.47
N LEU A 51 -12.53 -7.71 11.49
CA LEU A 51 -12.17 -8.03 12.87
C LEU A 51 -13.41 -7.87 13.75
N GLU A 52 -13.79 -8.91 14.49
CA GLU A 52 -14.95 -8.89 15.39
C GLU A 52 -14.50 -8.77 16.85
N PHE A 53 -15.11 -7.85 17.60
CA PHE A 53 -14.86 -7.65 19.02
C PHE A 53 -16.10 -8.08 19.82
N LEU A 54 -16.03 -9.26 20.43
CA LEU A 54 -17.04 -9.75 21.37
C LEU A 54 -16.54 -9.52 22.80
N ILE A 55 -17.13 -8.55 23.50
CA ILE A 55 -16.74 -8.18 24.85
C ILE A 55 -17.94 -8.04 25.79
N PRO A 56 -17.74 -8.27 27.10
CA PRO A 56 -18.71 -7.82 28.09
C PRO A 56 -18.88 -6.30 28.03
N ALA A 57 -20.08 -5.82 28.33
CA ALA A 57 -20.38 -4.39 28.31
C ALA A 57 -19.41 -3.59 29.18
N TYR A 58 -18.98 -2.42 28.68
CA TYR A 58 -18.06 -1.49 29.34
C TYR A 58 -16.65 -2.02 29.63
N GLN A 59 -16.29 -3.19 29.12
CA GLN A 59 -14.93 -3.70 29.25
C GLN A 59 -14.04 -3.23 28.11
N THR A 60 -12.75 -3.12 28.40
CA THR A 60 -11.73 -2.83 27.39
C THR A 60 -11.15 -4.14 26.89
N VAL A 61 -10.87 -4.24 25.59
CA VAL A 61 -10.18 -5.38 24.98
C VAL A 61 -9.12 -4.87 24.01
N THR A 62 -8.01 -5.60 23.93
CA THR A 62 -6.97 -5.37 22.93
C THR A 62 -6.84 -6.62 22.08
N GLN A 63 -6.90 -6.45 20.76
CA GLN A 63 -6.59 -7.49 19.78
C GLN A 63 -5.25 -7.17 19.12
N GLU A 64 -4.36 -8.16 19.11
CA GLU A 64 -3.04 -8.07 18.50
C GLU A 64 -3.12 -8.51 17.03
N ILE A 65 -3.20 -7.56 16.10
CA ILE A 65 -3.32 -7.83 14.66
C ILE A 65 -1.92 -8.13 14.10
N PRO A 66 -1.65 -9.33 13.54
CA PRO A 66 -0.32 -9.66 13.03
C PRO A 66 -0.04 -8.93 11.71
N ILE A 67 0.96 -8.06 11.71
CA ILE A 67 1.42 -7.36 10.50
C ILE A 67 2.72 -8.00 10.04
N SER A 68 2.67 -8.72 8.91
CA SER A 68 3.80 -9.48 8.35
C SER A 68 4.45 -8.76 7.18
N ASN A 69 5.72 -8.41 7.31
CA ASN A 69 6.53 -7.81 6.26
C ASN A 69 7.15 -8.89 5.36
N ILE A 70 6.55 -9.10 4.20
CA ILE A 70 7.02 -10.05 3.17
C ILE A 70 7.97 -9.42 2.13
N SER A 71 8.32 -8.15 2.31
CA SER A 71 9.18 -7.41 1.38
C SER A 71 10.67 -7.59 1.69
N ARG A 72 11.53 -6.84 1.01
CA ARG A 72 12.99 -6.83 1.20
C ARG A 72 13.50 -5.60 1.96
N GLU A 73 12.59 -4.76 2.44
CA GLU A 73 12.89 -3.51 3.12
C GLU A 73 12.08 -3.42 4.42
N ASP A 74 12.58 -2.64 5.38
CA ASP A 74 11.83 -2.36 6.61
C ASP A 74 10.59 -1.52 6.30
N TRP A 75 9.48 -1.83 6.96
CA TRP A 75 8.25 -1.06 6.82
C TRP A 75 8.08 -0.10 7.98
N LYS A 76 7.66 1.14 7.66
CA LYS A 76 7.09 2.09 8.61
C LYS A 76 5.62 2.27 8.24
N PHE A 77 4.73 1.66 9.01
CA PHE A 77 3.29 1.76 8.80
C PHE A 77 2.71 2.91 9.61
N GLU A 78 1.81 3.67 8.98
CA GLU A 78 0.95 4.64 9.67
C GLU A 78 -0.44 4.02 9.82
N ALA A 79 -0.97 4.04 11.04
CA ALA A 79 -2.29 3.55 11.34
C ALA A 79 -3.29 4.71 11.39
N VAL A 80 -4.33 4.61 10.56
CA VAL A 80 -5.48 5.52 10.57
C VAL A 80 -6.66 4.75 11.15
N LEU A 81 -7.21 5.22 12.26
CA LEU A 81 -8.36 4.62 12.93
C LEU A 81 -9.58 5.51 12.74
N GLU A 82 -10.64 4.95 12.16
CA GLU A 82 -11.93 5.61 12.00
C GLU A 82 -12.98 4.92 12.89
N GLY A 83 -13.84 5.71 13.53
CA GLY A 83 -14.84 5.21 14.48
C GLY A 83 -14.55 5.61 15.94
N GLN A 84 -15.51 5.36 16.83
CA GLN A 84 -15.43 5.74 18.24
C GLN A 84 -14.93 4.59 19.12
N GLY A 85 -14.16 4.90 20.16
CA GLY A 85 -13.68 3.92 21.14
C GLY A 85 -12.51 3.05 20.69
N PHE A 86 -11.99 3.20 19.47
CA PHE A 86 -10.81 2.47 18.99
C PHE A 86 -9.52 3.27 19.21
N HIS A 87 -8.49 2.59 19.69
CA HIS A 87 -7.19 3.15 20.01
C HIS A 87 -6.07 2.21 19.59
N GLY A 88 -4.95 2.77 19.14
CA GLY A 88 -3.75 2.01 18.80
C GLY A 88 -2.57 2.95 18.53
N PRO A 89 -1.35 2.40 18.37
CA PRO A 89 -0.18 3.20 18.02
C PRO A 89 -0.37 3.86 16.64
N PRO A 90 -0.05 5.15 16.46
CA PRO A 90 -0.21 5.81 15.16
C PRO A 90 0.81 5.31 14.12
N VAL A 91 1.91 4.71 14.59
CA VAL A 91 2.99 4.19 13.75
C VAL A 91 3.52 2.89 14.34
N ILE A 92 3.81 1.90 13.49
CA ILE A 92 4.61 0.73 13.85
C ILE A 92 5.74 0.52 12.83
N CYS A 93 6.86 -0.02 13.30
CA CYS A 93 7.96 -0.42 12.44
C CYS A 93 8.01 -1.95 12.36
N VAL A 94 7.98 -2.51 11.15
CA VAL A 94 8.01 -3.96 10.91
C VAL A 94 9.29 -4.30 10.17
N PRO A 95 10.26 -4.98 10.83
CA PRO A 95 11.52 -5.34 10.20
C PRO A 95 11.31 -6.22 8.96
N VAL A 96 12.25 -6.16 8.03
CA VAL A 96 12.27 -7.02 6.83
C VAL A 96 12.11 -8.50 7.21
N GLY A 97 11.16 -9.18 6.56
CA GLY A 97 10.84 -10.60 6.84
C GLY A 97 10.20 -10.87 8.20
N GLY A 98 9.94 -9.84 9.01
CA GLY A 98 9.40 -9.97 10.35
C GLY A 98 7.88 -9.85 10.42
N THR A 99 7.33 -10.26 11.56
CA THR A 99 5.93 -10.03 11.92
C THR A 99 5.89 -9.28 13.25
N VAL A 100 5.17 -8.16 13.29
CA VAL A 100 4.97 -7.35 14.51
C VAL A 100 3.47 -7.24 14.78
N PRO A 101 3.02 -7.43 16.04
CA PRO A 101 1.62 -7.25 16.38
C PRO A 101 1.26 -5.77 16.47
N TYR A 102 0.15 -5.39 15.85
CA TYR A 102 -0.49 -4.09 16.01
C TYR A 102 -1.58 -4.19 17.09
N PRO A 103 -1.43 -3.53 18.25
CA PRO A 103 -2.41 -3.61 19.33
C PRO A 103 -3.58 -2.67 19.07
N LEU A 104 -4.67 -3.20 18.53
CA LEU A 104 -5.93 -2.48 18.38
C LEU A 104 -6.79 -2.66 19.63
N THR A 105 -6.94 -1.59 20.40
CA THR A 105 -7.73 -1.57 21.63
C THR A 105 -9.09 -0.96 21.38
N PHE A 106 -10.15 -1.68 21.74
CA PHE A 106 -11.50 -1.12 21.83
C PHE A 106 -11.84 -0.83 23.30
N LYS A 107 -12.17 0.43 23.57
CA LYS A 107 -12.62 0.95 24.85
C LYS A 107 -13.99 1.61 24.66
N PRO A 108 -15.08 0.99 25.12
CA PRO A 108 -16.40 1.59 25.07
C PRO A 108 -16.43 2.93 25.82
N THR A 109 -16.93 3.97 25.17
CA THR A 109 -17.37 5.18 25.87
C THR A 109 -18.72 4.89 26.51
N ALA A 110 -18.84 5.12 27.82
CA ALA A 110 -20.14 5.04 28.48
C ALA A 110 -21.06 6.14 27.92
N GLU A 111 -22.28 5.76 27.54
CA GLU A 111 -23.41 6.70 27.36
C GLU A 111 -24.12 6.93 28.70
#